data_AF-A0A3C0MBL7-F1
#
_entry.id   AF-A0A3C0MBL7-F1
#
_cell.length_a   1.000
_cell.length_b   1.000
_cell.length_c   1.000
_cell.angle_alpha   90.00
_cell.angle_beta   90.00
_cell.angle_gamma   90.00
#
_symmetry.space_group_name_H-M   'P 1'
#
loop_
_entity.id
_entity.type
_entity.pdbx_description
1 polymer ?
#
loop_
_entity_poly.entity_id
_entity_poly.type
_entity_poly.pdbx_seq_one_letter_code
_entity_poly.pdbx_strand_id
1 'polypeptide(L)' 'GAARVRCVMMPSRFTAQESLDDAAECARLLGTPYDTIPIEPAVAAYTELLSPQFAGRAPDTTEENIQSR' A
#
# COMPACT_ATOMS: atom_id res chain seq x y z
N GLY A 1 6.29 3.26 25.01
CA GLY A 1 6.74 4.59 24.54
C GLY A 1 7.05 4.52 23.06
N ALA A 2 7.06 5.66 22.36
CA ALA A 2 7.12 5.75 20.90
C ALA A 2 8.27 4.95 20.25
N ALA A 3 9.42 4.82 20.92
CA ALA A 3 10.55 4.01 20.46
C ALA A 3 10.26 2.49 20.31
N ARG A 4 9.12 2.00 20.81
CA ARG A 4 8.67 0.60 20.68
C ARG A 4 7.56 0.42 19.62
N VAL A 5 7.24 1.47 18.87
CA VAL A 5 6.20 1.47 17.82
C VAL A 5 6.86 1.98 16.54
N ARG A 6 6.50 1.39 15.39
CA ARG A 6 6.91 1.85 14.07
C ARG A 6 5.69 1.92 13.17
N CYS A 7 5.54 3.04 12.48
CA CYS A 7 4.50 3.25 11.49
C CYS A 7 5.09 3.00 10.10
N VAL A 8 4.36 2.27 9.26
CA VAL A 8 4.77 2.00 7.87
C VAL A 8 3.59 2.37 6.96
N MET A 9 3.83 3.28 6.03
CA MET A 9 2.90 3.63 4.97
C MET A 9 3.26 2.86 3.70
N MET A 10 2.26 2.23 3.09
CA MET A 10 2.44 1.35 1.94
C MET A 10 1.59 1.83 0.75
N PRO A 11 2.02 2.90 0.06
CA PRO A 11 1.18 3.53 -0.95
C PRO A 11 1.10 2.70 -2.23
N SER A 12 -0.10 2.61 -2.79
CA SER A 12 -0.34 2.18 -4.17
C SER A 12 -0.56 3.39 -5.07
N ARG A 13 -0.68 3.17 -6.39
CA ARG A 13 -1.05 4.25 -7.33
C ARG A 13 -2.38 4.96 -6.99
N PHE A 14 -3.22 4.34 -6.18
CA PHE A 14 -4.54 4.86 -5.79
C PHE A 14 -4.54 5.56 -4.44
N THR A 15 -3.42 5.57 -3.71
CA THR A 15 -3.33 6.27 -2.43
C THR A 15 -3.37 7.77 -2.65
N ALA A 16 -4.35 8.44 -2.04
CA ALA A 16 -4.52 9.88 -2.14
C ALA A 16 -3.40 10.62 -1.37
N GLN A 17 -3.00 11.80 -1.88
CA GLN A 17 -1.97 12.63 -1.22
C GLN A 17 -2.38 13.00 0.21
N GLU A 18 -3.66 13.31 0.45
CA GLU A 18 -4.15 13.60 1.81
C GLU A 18 -3.88 12.45 2.78
N SER A 19 -4.02 11.19 2.33
CA SER A 19 -3.76 10.03 3.17
C SER A 19 -2.27 9.88 3.52
N LEU A 20 -1.38 10.32 2.63
CA LEU A 20 0.06 10.33 2.88
C LEU A 20 0.42 11.40 3.90
N ASP A 21 -0.13 12.60 3.72
CA ASP A 21 0.14 13.76 4.57
C ASP A 21 -0.39 13.51 5.99
N ASP A 22 -1.61 13.01 6.12
CA ASP A 22 -2.24 12.69 7.40
C ASP A 22 -1.47 11.62 8.17
N ALA A 23 -1.04 10.55 7.49
CA ALA A 23 -0.28 9.47 8.13
C ALA A 23 1.10 9.93 8.62
N ALA A 24 1.80 10.73 7.80
CA ALA A 24 3.09 11.31 8.17
C ALA A 24 2.95 12.26 9.36
N GLU A 25 1.93 13.11 9.36
CA GLU A 25 1.67 14.06 10.45
C GLU A 25 1.29 13.34 11.75
N CYS A 26 0.44 12.31 11.67
CA CYS A 26 0.10 11.48 12.83
C CYS A 26 1.35 10.84 13.45
N ALA A 27 2.21 10.21 12.65
CA ALA A 27 3.44 9.59 13.15
C ALA A 27 4.40 10.62 13.77
N ARG A 28 4.48 11.82 13.17
CA ARG A 28 5.28 12.94 13.70
C ARG A 28 4.76 13.41 15.06
N LEU A 29 3.45 13.62 15.19
CA LEU A 29 2.82 14.03 16.46
C LEU A 29 2.99 12.99 17.56
N LEU A 30 3.00 11.70 17.21
CA LEU A 30 3.23 10.59 18.13
C LEU A 30 4.72 10.34 18.44
N GLY A 31 5.64 10.99 17.72
CA GLY A 31 7.09 10.82 17.88
C GLY A 31 7.57 9.41 17.50
N THR A 32 6.84 8.72 16.62
CA THR A 32 7.16 7.34 16.19
C THR A 32 7.95 7.34 14.89
N PRO A 33 8.93 6.43 14.73
CA PRO A 33 9.55 6.15 13.43
C PRO A 33 8.50 5.88 12.35
N TYR A 34 8.70 6.46 11.18
CA TYR A 34 7.80 6.39 10.03
C TYR A 34 8.58 6.05 8.77
N ASP A 35 8.21 4.96 8.10
CA ASP A 35 8.77 4.55 6.81
C ASP A 35 7.70 4.55 5.73
N THR A 36 8.11 4.72 4.48
CA THR A 36 7.24 4.59 3.32
C THR A 36 7.80 3.52 2.38
N ILE A 37 6.99 2.51 2.06
CA ILE A 37 7.35 1.38 1.21
C ILE A 37 6.28 1.23 0.12
N PRO A 38 6.47 1.81 -1.08
CA PRO A 38 5.49 1.72 -2.17
C PRO A 38 5.24 0.27 -2.60
N ILE A 39 3.96 -0.11 -2.76
CA ILE A 39 3.57 -1.48 -3.12
C ILE A 39 3.34 -1.67 -4.62
N GLU A 40 3.32 -0.58 -5.40
CA GLU A 40 3.07 -0.63 -6.84
C GLU A 40 3.95 -1.65 -7.60
N PRO A 41 5.27 -1.78 -7.34
CA PRO A 41 6.09 -2.77 -8.02
C PRO A 41 5.67 -4.23 -7.72
N ALA A 42 5.26 -4.51 -6.49
CA ALA A 42 4.82 -5.84 -6.09
C ALA A 42 3.45 -6.18 -6.70
N VAL A 43 2.51 -5.23 -6.66
CA VAL A 43 1.16 -5.38 -7.24
C VAL A 43 1.26 -5.59 -8.76
N ALA A 44 2.13 -4.84 -9.44
CA ALA A 44 2.37 -4.99 -10.87
C ALA A 44 2.90 -6.39 -11.21
N ALA A 45 3.87 -6.90 -10.44
CA ALA A 45 4.42 -8.24 -10.64
C ALA A 45 3.35 -9.32 -10.49
N TYR A 46 2.52 -9.26 -9.45
CA TYR A 46 1.43 -10.22 -9.27
C TYR A 46 0.38 -10.13 -10.38
N THR A 47 0.06 -8.92 -10.83
CA THR A 47 -0.88 -8.69 -11.93
C THR A 47 -0.37 -9.33 -13.23
N GLU A 48 0.93 -9.18 -13.53
CA GLU A 48 1.56 -9.80 -14.69
C GLU A 48 1.53 -11.33 -14.60
N LEU A 49 1.93 -11.88 -13.45
CA LEU A 49 1.99 -13.33 -13.22
C LEU A 49 0.61 -13.99 -13.34
N LEU A 50 -0.47 -13.31 -12.92
CA LEU A 50 -1.84 -13.83 -12.94
C LEU A 50 -2.62 -13.51 -14.22
N SER A 51 -2.06 -12.66 -15.10
CA SER A 51 -2.73 -12.21 -16.33
C SER A 51 -3.29 -13.36 -17.19
N PRO A 52 -2.57 -14.48 -17.42
CA PRO A 52 -3.11 -15.58 -18.22
C PRO A 52 -4.32 -16.26 -17.57
N GLN A 53 -4.37 -16.34 -16.23
CA GLN A 53 -5.45 -16.97 -15.49
C GLN A 53 -6.69 -16.08 -15.40
N PHE A 54 -6.50 -14.76 -15.47
CA PHE A 54 -7.58 -13.77 -15.45
C PHE A 54 -8.04 -13.32 -16.85
N ALA A 55 -7.47 -13.88 -17.91
CA ALA A 55 -7.82 -13.55 -19.29
C ALA A 55 -9.34 -13.66 -19.54
N GLY A 56 -9.92 -12.58 -20.09
CA GLY A 56 -11.35 -12.49 -20.40
C GLY A 56 -12.25 -12.19 -19.21
N ARG A 57 -11.69 -11.93 -18.02
CA ARG A 57 -12.43 -11.46 -16.84
C ARG A 57 -12.26 -9.95 -16.67
N ALA A 58 -13.31 -9.29 -16.20
CA ALA A 58 -13.21 -7.91 -15.77
C ALA A 58 -12.52 -7.86 -14.39
N PRO A 59 -11.70 -6.84 -14.11
CA PRO A 59 -11.16 -6.63 -12.77
C PRO A 59 -12.28 -6.53 -11.74
N ASP A 60 -12.08 -7.17 -10.59
CA ASP A 60 -13.01 -7.17 -9.48
C ASP A 60 -12.26 -7.03 -8.13
N THR A 61 -12.91 -7.43 -7.04
CA THR A 61 -12.30 -7.43 -5.71
C THR A 61 -11.01 -8.24 -5.62
N THR A 62 -10.73 -9.14 -6.57
CA THR A 62 -9.51 -9.96 -6.61
C THR A 62 -8.26 -9.12 -6.79
N GLU A 63 -8.28 -8.15 -7.71
CA GLU A 63 -7.15 -7.24 -7.95
C GLU A 63 -6.95 -6.26 -6.79
N GLU A 64 -8.02 -5.79 -6.18
CA GLU A 64 -7.96 -4.98 -4.95
C GLU A 64 -7.34 -5.78 -3.80
N ASN A 65 -7.72 -7.05 -3.69
CA ASN A 65 -7.23 -7.97 -2.69
C ASN A 65 -5.73 -8.27 -2.78
N ILE A 66 -5.12 -8.17 -3.97
CA ILE A 66 -3.67 -8.30 -4.17
C ILE A 66 -2.91 -7.17 -3.47
N GLN A 67 -3.47 -5.96 -3.41
CA GLN A 67 -2.81 -4.82 -2.74
C GLN A 67 -2.72 -4.99 -1.22
N SER A 68 -3.64 -5.78 -0.63
CA SER A 68 -3.71 -6.00 0.82
C SER A 68 -2.88 -7.18 1.32
N ARG A 69 -2.32 -7.98 0.40
CA ARG A 69 -1.61 -9.23 0.68
C ARG A 69 -0.12 -9.09 0.39
#